data_AF-A0A8X7P8V8-F1
#
_entry.id   AF-A0A8X7P8V8-F1
#
_cell.length_a   1.000
_cell.length_b   1.000
_cell.length_c   1.000
_cell.angle_alpha   90.00
_cell.angle_beta   90.00
_cell.angle_gamma   90.00
#
_symmetry.space_group_name_H-M   'P 1'
#
loop_
_entity.id
_entity.type
_entity.pdbx_description
1 polymer ?
#
loop_
_entity_poly.entity_id
_entity_poly.type
_entity_poly.pdbx_seq_one_letter_code
_entity_poly.pdbx_strand_id
1 'polypeptide(L)'
;MLWNTCTGGTRWIQQMKGSYPYALGSYQESSYKILSCRDSNVHEFAIYEVNSNSWWWILDVIPDFKLLYTCTYVSLKGKTYWFASDSKDEQLDMFLVSFDYTTERFGRLSLPFNCPSGFPRDATLSVVSEEKLAVLQHNNTWGKEIWVSNEIDGTNEVSWRKVLTVNDPKRDIWFTIARFLLNEEKKVALCCETCIFNFNTTMKKLYVAGEDNIVNLMDYGETSTLGPIILDYVPSLVQISRSVAKGK
;
A
#
# COMPACT_ATOMS: atom_id res chain seq x y z
N MET A 1 7.51 -13.11 12.31
CA MET A 1 8.89 -12.76 12.67
C MET A 1 9.05 -11.26 12.44
N LEU A 2 9.58 -10.52 13.42
CA LEU A 2 10.01 -9.15 13.23
C LEU A 2 11.50 -9.17 12.87
N TRP A 3 11.89 -8.51 11.79
CA TRP A 3 13.26 -8.46 11.31
C TRP A 3 13.67 -7.02 11.09
N ASN A 4 14.70 -6.56 11.82
CA ASN A 4 15.37 -5.31 11.55
C ASN A 4 16.42 -5.56 10.47
N THR A 5 16.15 -5.09 9.25
CA THR A 5 17.03 -5.29 8.10
C THR A 5 18.34 -4.52 8.21
N CYS A 6 18.38 -3.40 8.95
CA CYS A 6 19.56 -2.57 9.11
C CYS A 6 20.55 -3.14 10.13
N THR A 7 20.04 -3.72 11.23
CA THR A 7 20.89 -4.29 12.29
C THR A 7 21.02 -5.81 12.20
N GLY A 8 20.24 -6.47 11.35
CA GLY A 8 20.16 -7.93 11.26
C GLY A 8 19.43 -8.60 12.44
N GLY A 9 18.95 -7.81 13.41
CA GLY A 9 18.26 -8.33 14.58
C GLY A 9 16.92 -8.97 14.23
N THR A 10 16.65 -10.16 14.77
CA THR A 10 15.38 -10.86 14.60
C THR A 10 14.70 -11.10 15.93
N ARG A 11 13.36 -11.07 15.92
CA ARG A 11 12.53 -11.39 17.08
C ARG A 11 11.32 -12.19 16.64
N TRP A 12 11.07 -13.28 17.36
CA TRP A 12 9.83 -14.04 17.24
C TRP A 12 8.73 -13.36 18.06
N ILE A 13 7.59 -13.18 17.42
CA ILE A 13 6.39 -12.63 18.05
C ILE A 13 5.36 -13.75 18.13
N GLN A 14 4.64 -13.82 19.25
CA GLN A 14 3.54 -14.76 19.38
C GLN A 14 2.41 -14.31 18.46
N GLN A 15 2.00 -15.19 17.55
CA GLN A 15 0.92 -14.92 16.62
C GLN A 15 -0.42 -14.90 17.34
N MET A 16 -1.28 -13.95 16.97
CA MET A 16 -2.68 -13.98 17.36
C MET A 16 -3.47 -14.84 16.37
N LYS A 17 -4.13 -15.90 16.85
CA LYS A 17 -4.89 -16.81 15.98
C LYS A 17 -6.01 -16.07 15.25
N GLY A 18 -6.11 -16.30 13.94
CA GLY A 18 -7.14 -15.71 13.08
C GLY A 18 -6.93 -14.24 12.73
N SER A 19 -5.76 -13.67 13.04
CA SER A 19 -5.46 -12.26 12.83
C SER A 19 -4.58 -12.06 11.59
N TYR A 20 -5.10 -11.30 10.62
CA TYR A 20 -4.43 -10.79 9.42
C TYR A 20 -5.25 -9.61 8.84
N PRO A 21 -4.61 -8.57 8.25
CA PRO A 21 -3.17 -8.36 8.07
C PRO A 21 -2.46 -7.92 9.36
N TYR A 22 -1.14 -7.78 9.30
CA TYR A 22 -0.31 -7.13 10.32
C TYR A 22 0.30 -5.85 9.75
N ALA A 23 0.13 -4.73 10.44
CA ALA A 23 0.78 -3.47 10.12
C ALA A 23 1.70 -3.01 11.23
N LEU A 24 2.93 -2.67 10.86
CA LEU A 24 3.91 -2.13 11.77
C LEU A 24 3.86 -0.60 11.75
N GLY A 25 3.81 0.00 12.94
CA GLY A 25 3.90 1.45 13.11
C GLY A 25 4.84 1.82 14.26
N SER A 26 5.52 2.94 14.11
CA SER A 26 6.26 3.59 15.18
C SER A 26 5.35 4.62 15.87
N TYR A 27 5.45 4.76 17.19
CA TYR A 27 4.73 5.81 17.93
C TYR A 27 5.68 6.72 18.75
N GLN A 28 6.94 6.32 18.85
CA GLN A 28 8.02 7.06 19.46
C GLN A 28 9.34 6.53 18.88
N GLU A 29 10.43 7.31 18.98
CA GLU A 29 11.76 6.86 18.57
C GLU A 29 12.06 5.46 19.11
N SER A 30 12.35 4.54 18.19
CA SER A 30 12.66 3.12 18.50
C SER A 30 11.54 2.31 19.18
N SER A 31 10.32 2.84 19.30
CA SER A 31 9.17 2.12 19.85
C SER A 31 8.15 1.81 18.78
N TYR A 32 7.78 0.53 18.70
CA TYR A 32 6.93 0.00 17.64
C TYR A 32 5.74 -0.77 18.21
N LYS A 33 4.62 -0.63 17.51
CA LYS A 33 3.40 -1.39 17.71
C LYS A 33 3.05 -2.11 16.40
N ILE A 34 2.41 -3.26 16.53
CA ILE A 34 1.87 -4.00 15.40
C ILE A 34 0.35 -3.99 15.55
N LEU A 35 -0.35 -3.35 14.62
CA LEU A 35 -1.80 -3.48 14.50
C LEU A 35 -2.10 -4.79 13.77
N SER A 36 -3.07 -5.53 14.26
CA SER A 36 -3.63 -6.66 13.54
C SER A 36 -5.15 -6.58 13.52
N CYS A 37 -5.73 -7.07 12.42
CA CYS A 37 -7.17 -7.19 12.27
C CYS A 37 -7.53 -8.67 12.26
N ARG A 38 -8.61 -9.05 12.96
CA ARG A 38 -9.23 -10.36 12.74
C ARG A 38 -10.20 -10.26 11.56
N ASP A 39 -10.11 -11.22 10.66
CA ASP A 39 -11.04 -11.34 9.55
C ASP A 39 -12.30 -12.08 10.05
N SER A 40 -13.23 -11.30 10.58
CA SER A 40 -14.57 -11.73 10.99
C SER A 40 -15.60 -10.77 10.42
N ASN A 41 -16.88 -11.14 10.49
CA ASN A 41 -18.00 -10.28 10.05
C ASN A 41 -17.98 -8.87 10.68
N VAL A 42 -17.30 -8.73 11.82
CA VAL A 42 -16.93 -7.46 12.44
C VAL A 42 -15.41 -7.42 12.51
N HIS A 43 -14.78 -6.36 12.00
CA HIS A 43 -13.34 -6.19 12.14
C HIS A 43 -13.00 -5.92 13.61
N GLU A 44 -12.33 -6.87 14.25
CA GLU A 44 -11.75 -6.70 15.58
C GLU A 44 -10.28 -6.35 15.43
N PHE A 45 -9.85 -5.27 16.08
CA PHE A 45 -8.46 -4.82 16.03
C PHE A 45 -7.72 -5.14 17.31
N ALA A 46 -6.49 -5.62 17.17
CA ALA A 46 -5.58 -5.88 18.27
C ALA A 46 -4.25 -5.16 18.05
N ILE A 47 -3.63 -4.73 19.15
CA ILE A 47 -2.32 -4.12 19.15
C ILE A 47 -1.36 -5.06 19.87
N TYR A 48 -0.21 -5.28 19.24
CA TYR A 48 0.95 -5.84 19.90
C TYR A 48 1.98 -4.76 20.14
N GLU A 49 2.39 -4.59 21.39
CA GLU A 49 3.50 -3.72 21.73
C GLU A 49 4.79 -4.52 21.82
N VAL A 50 5.76 -4.11 21.01
CA VAL A 50 7.03 -4.81 20.88
C VAL A 50 7.80 -4.76 22.20
N ASN A 51 7.85 -3.61 22.88
CA ASN A 51 8.63 -3.45 24.10
C ASN A 51 8.10 -4.31 25.27
N SER A 52 6.78 -4.34 25.47
CA SER A 52 6.14 -5.10 26.55
C SER A 52 5.82 -6.55 26.18
N ASN A 53 6.06 -6.95 24.92
CA ASN A 53 5.76 -8.29 24.40
C ASN A 53 4.29 -8.71 24.61
N SER A 54 3.36 -7.77 24.55
CA SER A 54 1.98 -7.97 25.00
C SER A 54 0.98 -7.63 23.91
N TRP A 55 -0.15 -8.36 23.90
CA TRP A 55 -1.29 -8.13 23.01
C TRP A 55 -2.47 -7.59 23.82
N TRP A 56 -3.19 -6.62 23.26
CA TRP A 56 -4.52 -6.24 23.75
C TRP A 56 -5.46 -5.92 22.60
N TRP A 57 -6.76 -6.07 22.88
CA TRP A 57 -7.82 -5.72 21.94
C TRP A 57 -8.15 -4.24 22.05
N ILE A 58 -8.44 -3.61 20.91
CA ILE A 58 -9.08 -2.30 20.87
C ILE A 58 -10.58 -2.56 21.07
N LEU A 59 -11.04 -2.49 22.31
CA LEU A 59 -12.42 -2.83 22.70
C LEU A 59 -13.44 -1.72 22.38
N ASP A 60 -12.98 -0.47 22.27
CA ASP A 60 -13.87 0.71 22.25
C ASP A 60 -14.26 1.19 20.84
N VAL A 61 -13.87 0.47 19.78
CA VAL A 61 -14.17 0.88 18.40
C VAL A 61 -14.80 -0.29 17.65
N ILE A 62 -16.13 -0.29 17.55
CA ILE A 62 -16.81 -1.04 16.49
C ILE A 62 -16.62 -0.22 15.21
N PRO A 63 -15.81 -0.68 14.25
CA PRO A 63 -15.56 0.09 13.06
C PRO A 63 -16.84 0.13 12.22
N ASP A 64 -17.25 1.34 11.85
CA ASP A 64 -18.29 1.60 10.87
C ASP A 64 -17.76 1.47 9.42
N PHE A 65 -16.67 0.74 9.25
CA PHE A 65 -15.98 0.56 7.97
C PHE A 65 -15.46 -0.87 7.81
N LYS A 66 -15.28 -1.28 6.56
CA LYS A 66 -14.64 -2.52 6.14
C LYS A 66 -13.28 -2.22 5.51
N LEU A 67 -12.22 -2.90 5.94
CA LEU A 67 -10.91 -2.75 5.31
C LEU A 67 -10.91 -3.41 3.93
N LEU A 68 -10.38 -2.68 2.95
CA LEU A 68 -10.19 -3.14 1.58
C LEU A 68 -8.70 -3.36 1.32
N TYR A 69 -8.38 -4.27 0.39
CA TYR A 69 -7.01 -4.51 -0.09
C TYR A 69 -5.99 -4.60 1.06
N THR A 70 -6.28 -5.42 2.08
CA THR A 70 -5.59 -5.47 3.38
C THR A 70 -4.05 -5.65 3.32
N CYS A 71 -3.50 -6.08 2.19
CA CYS A 71 -2.07 -6.22 1.92
C CYS A 71 -1.39 -4.95 1.33
N THR A 72 -2.12 -3.86 1.11
CA THR A 72 -1.66 -2.65 0.38
C THR A 72 -1.49 -1.41 1.27
N TYR A 73 -1.39 -1.61 2.58
CA TYR A 73 -1.24 -0.51 3.53
C TYR A 73 0.11 0.19 3.41
N VAL A 74 0.16 1.44 3.88
CA VAL A 74 1.41 2.19 4.03
C VAL A 74 1.49 2.81 5.41
N SER A 75 2.72 2.93 5.95
CA SER A 75 2.97 3.61 7.22
C SER A 75 3.66 4.94 6.96
N LEU A 76 3.16 6.01 7.58
CA LEU A 76 3.69 7.37 7.45
C LEU A 76 3.49 8.11 8.77
N LYS A 77 4.58 8.71 9.30
CA LYS A 77 4.59 9.55 10.52
C LYS A 77 3.81 8.95 11.69
N GLY A 78 4.11 7.68 11.98
CA GLY A 78 3.51 6.94 13.09
C GLY A 78 2.02 6.65 12.96
N LYS A 79 1.52 6.64 11.73
CA LYS A 79 0.19 6.16 11.37
C LYS A 79 0.27 5.13 10.27
N THR A 80 -0.69 4.22 10.20
CA THR A 80 -0.86 3.34 9.04
C THR A 80 -2.16 3.67 8.33
N TYR A 81 -2.14 3.62 7.00
CA TYR A 81 -3.24 3.97 6.11
C TYR A 81 -3.67 2.78 5.27
N TRP A 82 -4.98 2.59 5.13
CA TRP A 82 -5.61 1.58 4.29
C TRP A 82 -6.77 2.17 3.50
N PHE A 83 -7.13 1.53 2.41
CA PHE A 83 -8.44 1.71 1.82
C PHE A 83 -9.51 1.05 2.69
N ALA A 84 -10.67 1.69 2.78
CA ALA A 84 -11.84 1.17 3.44
C ALA A 84 -13.12 1.58 2.67
N SER A 85 -14.20 0.85 2.90
CA SER A 85 -15.56 1.22 2.53
C SER A 85 -16.43 1.29 3.78
N ASP A 86 -17.61 1.91 3.69
CA ASP A 86 -18.58 1.86 4.78
C ASP A 86 -19.06 0.41 5.00
N SER A 87 -19.33 0.03 6.25
CA SER A 87 -19.80 -1.32 6.59
C SER A 87 -21.31 -1.49 6.46
N LYS A 88 -22.08 -0.40 6.40
CA LYS A 88 -23.55 -0.44 6.37
C LYS A 88 -24.15 -0.26 4.97
N ASP A 89 -23.37 0.22 4.02
CA ASP A 89 -23.83 0.48 2.66
C ASP A 89 -22.73 0.11 1.65
N GLU A 90 -22.92 -1.04 1.00
CA GLU A 90 -22.01 -1.58 -0.02
C GLU A 90 -21.98 -0.75 -1.32
N GLN A 91 -22.81 0.30 -1.42
CA GLN A 91 -22.81 1.24 -2.55
C GLN A 91 -21.98 2.52 -2.29
N LEU A 92 -21.46 2.71 -1.07
CA LEU A 92 -20.74 3.93 -0.70
C LEU A 92 -19.33 4.06 -1.29
N ASP A 93 -18.85 5.31 -1.27
CA ASP A 93 -17.53 5.70 -1.76
C ASP A 93 -16.40 5.11 -0.90
N MET A 94 -15.35 4.65 -1.56
CA MET A 94 -14.09 4.30 -0.91
C MET A 94 -13.46 5.52 -0.22
N PHE A 95 -12.79 5.29 0.89
CA PHE A 95 -11.99 6.30 1.60
C PHE A 95 -10.71 5.68 2.18
N LEU A 96 -9.87 6.51 2.77
CA LEU A 96 -8.72 6.05 3.55
C LEU A 96 -9.05 6.06 5.03
N VAL A 97 -8.73 4.97 5.72
CA VAL A 97 -8.69 4.93 7.17
C VAL A 97 -7.24 4.99 7.63
N SER A 98 -6.98 5.83 8.63
CA SER A 98 -5.69 5.89 9.32
C SER A 98 -5.81 5.30 10.72
N PHE A 99 -4.81 4.55 11.18
CA PHE A 99 -4.65 4.20 12.58
C PHE A 99 -3.44 4.92 13.16
N ASP A 100 -3.65 5.71 14.21
CA ASP A 100 -2.60 6.44 14.93
C ASP A 100 -2.10 5.62 16.13
N TYR A 101 -0.82 5.22 16.11
CA TYR A 101 -0.26 4.36 17.15
C TYR A 101 0.06 5.09 18.46
N THR A 102 0.08 6.43 18.43
CA THR A 102 0.30 7.28 19.61
C THR A 102 -0.99 7.43 20.39
N THR A 103 -2.09 7.73 19.69
CA THR A 103 -3.40 7.93 20.30
C THR A 103 -4.26 6.66 20.34
N GLU A 104 -3.84 5.61 19.63
CA GLU A 104 -4.55 4.33 19.43
C GLU A 104 -5.96 4.53 18.85
N ARG A 105 -6.10 5.48 17.92
CA ARG A 105 -7.39 5.87 17.34
C ARG A 105 -7.39 5.77 15.83
N PHE A 106 -8.57 5.45 15.30
CA PHE A 106 -8.84 5.52 13.89
C PHE A 106 -9.22 6.95 13.47
N GLY A 107 -8.84 7.31 12.26
CA GLY A 107 -9.24 8.54 11.56
C GLY A 107 -9.66 8.22 10.13
N ARG A 108 -10.44 9.10 9.52
CA ARG A 108 -10.91 8.98 8.13
C ARG A 108 -10.34 10.10 7.29
N LEU A 109 -9.92 9.77 6.08
CA LEU A 109 -9.40 10.70 5.08
C LEU A 109 -10.13 10.47 3.76
N SER A 110 -10.57 11.57 3.15
CA SER A 110 -11.21 11.53 1.83
C SER A 110 -10.20 11.19 0.74
N LEU A 111 -10.65 10.47 -0.28
CA LEU A 111 -9.87 10.20 -1.50
C LEU A 111 -10.01 11.36 -2.51
N PRO A 112 -9.07 11.48 -3.48
CA PRO A 112 -9.16 12.48 -4.54
C PRO A 112 -10.34 12.29 -5.51
N PHE A 113 -11.08 11.19 -5.36
CA PHE A 113 -12.05 10.71 -6.31
C PHE A 113 -13.20 10.03 -5.57
N ASN A 114 -14.41 10.13 -6.13
CA ASN A 114 -15.54 9.33 -5.69
C ASN A 114 -15.46 7.98 -6.39
N CYS A 115 -15.56 6.88 -5.65
CA CYS A 115 -15.43 5.54 -6.19
C CYS A 115 -16.38 4.59 -5.47
N PRO A 116 -17.49 4.19 -6.11
CA PRO A 116 -18.42 3.22 -5.53
C PRO A 116 -17.72 1.88 -5.28
N SER A 117 -17.93 1.29 -4.11
CA SER A 117 -17.27 0.06 -3.62
C SER A 117 -17.59 -1.25 -4.37
N GLY A 118 -18.22 -1.20 -5.55
CA GLY A 118 -18.69 -2.38 -6.30
C GLY A 118 -17.93 -2.75 -7.57
N PHE A 119 -16.93 -1.95 -8.00
CA PHE A 119 -16.16 -2.25 -9.20
C PHE A 119 -14.79 -2.83 -8.85
N PRO A 120 -14.35 -3.93 -9.50
CA PRO A 120 -12.98 -4.40 -9.38
C PRO A 120 -12.07 -3.37 -10.03
N ARG A 121 -11.58 -2.43 -9.23
CA ARG A 121 -10.52 -1.51 -9.60
C ARG A 121 -9.42 -1.63 -8.57
N ASP A 122 -8.21 -1.67 -9.10
CA ASP A 122 -7.01 -1.76 -8.30
C ASP A 122 -6.62 -0.33 -7.90
N ALA A 123 -6.68 -0.06 -6.59
CA ALA A 123 -6.11 1.14 -6.01
C ALA A 123 -4.94 0.72 -5.12
N THR A 124 -3.87 1.50 -5.12
CA THR A 124 -2.69 1.23 -4.30
C THR A 124 -2.15 2.50 -3.69
N LEU A 125 -1.55 2.36 -2.50
CA LEU A 125 -0.97 3.43 -1.72
C LEU A 125 0.56 3.40 -1.83
N SER A 126 1.15 4.58 -1.75
CA SER A 126 2.59 4.79 -1.61
C SER A 126 2.87 5.99 -0.72
N VAL A 127 4.10 6.08 -0.22
CA VAL A 127 4.60 7.23 0.53
C VAL A 127 5.59 7.98 -0.35
N VAL A 128 5.46 9.30 -0.38
CA VAL A 128 6.31 10.19 -1.18
C VAL A 128 7.07 11.11 -0.25
N SER A 129 8.39 11.12 -0.40
CA SER A 129 9.32 11.96 0.37
C SER A 129 9.16 11.86 1.90
N GLU A 130 8.66 10.73 2.40
CA GLU A 130 8.38 10.51 3.84
C GLU A 130 7.41 11.52 4.49
N GLU A 131 6.64 12.25 3.68
CA GLU A 131 5.79 13.34 4.16
C GLU A 131 4.38 13.31 3.58
N LYS A 132 4.20 12.73 2.40
CA LYS A 132 2.93 12.74 1.66
C LYS A 132 2.47 11.33 1.34
N LEU A 133 1.17 11.18 1.13
CA LEU A 133 0.57 9.97 0.58
C LEU A 133 0.44 10.12 -0.93
N ALA A 134 0.60 9.01 -1.64
CA ALA A 134 0.23 8.91 -3.03
C ALA A 134 -0.75 7.75 -3.24
N VAL A 135 -1.71 7.98 -4.15
CA VAL A 135 -2.70 6.99 -4.55
C VAL A 135 -2.58 6.80 -6.05
N LEU A 136 -2.39 5.55 -6.47
CA LEU A 136 -2.60 5.15 -7.86
C LEU A 136 -3.98 4.50 -7.95
N GLN A 137 -4.79 4.98 -8.90
CA GLN A 137 -6.11 4.44 -9.17
C GLN A 137 -6.25 4.10 -10.65
N HIS A 138 -6.87 2.96 -10.96
CA HIS A 138 -7.31 2.64 -12.31
C HIS A 138 -8.62 3.40 -12.66
N ASN A 139 -8.64 4.16 -13.75
CA ASN A 139 -9.84 4.81 -14.28
C ASN A 139 -10.69 3.80 -15.09
N ASN A 140 -11.93 4.12 -15.45
CA ASN A 140 -12.85 3.30 -16.25
C ASN A 140 -12.43 3.20 -17.73
N THR A 141 -11.61 4.14 -18.22
CA THR A 141 -11.42 4.41 -19.66
C THR A 141 -9.98 4.18 -20.16
N TRP A 142 -9.29 3.16 -19.64
CA TRP A 142 -7.95 2.70 -20.11
C TRP A 142 -6.73 3.48 -19.61
N GLY A 143 -6.87 4.29 -18.56
CA GLY A 143 -5.74 4.97 -17.91
C GLY A 143 -5.66 4.69 -16.40
N LYS A 144 -4.48 4.91 -15.83
CA LYS A 144 -4.23 4.99 -14.38
C LYS A 144 -3.92 6.43 -14.04
N GLU A 145 -4.38 6.89 -12.89
CA GLU A 145 -4.09 8.22 -12.38
C GLU A 145 -3.30 8.10 -11.09
N ILE A 146 -2.27 8.93 -10.94
CA ILE A 146 -1.50 9.04 -9.72
C ILE A 146 -1.76 10.40 -9.10
N TRP A 147 -2.26 10.37 -7.88
CA TRP A 147 -2.58 11.52 -7.05
C TRP A 147 -1.64 11.57 -5.85
N VAL A 148 -1.28 12.78 -5.43
CA VAL A 148 -0.42 13.02 -4.27
C VAL A 148 -1.11 13.99 -3.33
N SER A 149 -1.05 13.71 -2.03
CA SER A 149 -1.59 14.60 -1.01
C SER A 149 -0.71 15.82 -0.79
N ASN A 150 -1.23 16.86 -0.12
CA ASN A 150 -0.38 17.76 0.66
C ASN A 150 0.36 16.99 1.78
N GLU A 151 1.31 17.66 2.44
CA GLU A 151 2.04 17.06 3.55
C GLU A 151 1.08 16.61 4.65
N ILE A 152 1.29 15.39 5.12
CA ILE A 152 0.58 14.84 6.27
C ILE A 152 1.32 15.33 7.51
N ASP A 153 0.80 16.37 8.15
CA ASP A 153 1.36 16.97 9.37
C ASP A 153 0.42 16.89 10.57
N GLY A 154 -0.83 16.47 10.36
CA GLY A 154 -1.87 16.37 11.39
C GLY A 154 -2.54 17.70 11.74
N THR A 155 -2.18 18.79 11.08
CA THR A 155 -2.74 20.14 11.29
C THR A 155 -3.63 20.58 10.14
N ASN A 156 -3.25 20.25 8.91
CA ASN A 156 -3.95 20.65 7.70
C ASN A 156 -4.96 19.58 7.25
N GLU A 157 -6.06 20.04 6.65
CA GLU A 157 -6.97 19.14 5.93
C GLU A 157 -6.22 18.53 4.73
N VAL A 158 -6.48 17.24 4.48
CA VAL A 158 -5.82 16.53 3.39
C VAL A 158 -6.46 16.91 2.06
N SER A 159 -5.66 17.48 1.18
CA SER A 159 -6.02 17.84 -0.19
C SER A 159 -5.15 17.05 -1.16
N TRP A 160 -5.66 16.83 -2.36
CA TRP A 160 -5.00 15.99 -3.36
C TRP A 160 -4.78 16.74 -4.66
N ARG A 161 -3.65 16.45 -5.30
CA ARG A 161 -3.33 16.94 -6.65
C ARG A 161 -2.97 15.77 -7.56
N LYS A 162 -3.46 15.81 -8.79
CA LYS A 162 -3.07 14.84 -9.83
C LYS A 162 -1.65 15.15 -10.29
N VAL A 163 -0.81 14.13 -10.38
CA VAL A 163 0.60 14.26 -10.80
C VAL A 163 0.86 13.61 -12.15
N LEU A 164 0.27 12.42 -12.39
CA LEU A 164 0.47 11.67 -13.62
C LEU A 164 -0.82 10.99 -14.09
N THR A 165 -0.94 10.86 -15.41
CA THR A 165 -1.89 9.97 -16.08
C THR A 165 -1.09 8.99 -16.91
N VAL A 166 -1.30 7.70 -16.70
CA VAL A 166 -0.59 6.62 -17.38
C VAL A 166 -1.58 5.90 -18.27
N ASN A 167 -1.39 5.95 -19.58
CA ASN A 167 -2.22 5.15 -20.49
C ASN A 167 -1.78 3.69 -20.43
N ASP A 168 -2.75 2.79 -20.20
CA ASP A 168 -2.54 1.34 -20.19
C ASP A 168 -3.52 0.67 -21.18
N PRO A 169 -3.10 0.46 -22.43
CA PRO A 169 -4.00 0.05 -23.50
C PRO A 169 -4.44 -1.43 -23.46
N LYS A 170 -4.03 -2.24 -22.46
CA LYS A 170 -4.39 -3.68 -22.40
C LYS A 170 -5.21 -4.03 -21.16
N ARG A 171 -6.39 -4.62 -21.37
CA ARG A 171 -7.38 -4.90 -20.32
C ARG A 171 -7.97 -6.31 -20.29
N ASP A 172 -7.18 -7.32 -20.65
CA ASP A 172 -7.58 -8.70 -20.33
C ASP A 172 -7.15 -9.10 -18.91
N ILE A 173 -7.27 -8.19 -17.94
CA ILE A 173 -6.80 -8.38 -16.56
C ILE A 173 -7.99 -8.26 -15.61
N TRP A 174 -8.22 -9.29 -14.79
CA TRP A 174 -9.30 -9.33 -13.81
C TRP A 174 -8.99 -8.59 -12.51
N PHE A 175 -7.74 -8.61 -12.07
CA PHE A 175 -7.27 -7.97 -10.85
C PHE A 175 -5.77 -7.71 -10.91
N THR A 176 -5.33 -6.62 -10.28
CA THR A 176 -3.93 -6.22 -10.21
C THR A 176 -3.54 -5.89 -8.78
N ILE A 177 -2.61 -6.66 -8.20
CA ILE A 177 -1.91 -6.17 -7.00
C ILE A 177 -0.81 -5.24 -7.49
N ALA A 178 -0.99 -3.94 -7.25
CA ALA A 178 -0.02 -2.92 -7.61
C ALA A 178 0.74 -2.42 -6.37
N ARG A 179 2.02 -2.18 -6.53
CA ARG A 179 2.84 -1.34 -5.65
C ARG A 179 3.56 -0.34 -6.53
N PHE A 180 3.79 0.87 -6.04
CA PHE A 180 4.52 1.86 -6.81
C PHE A 180 5.35 2.77 -5.92
N LEU A 181 6.34 3.39 -6.54
CA LEU A 181 7.15 4.45 -5.96
C LEU A 181 7.09 5.64 -6.89
N LEU A 182 6.88 6.83 -6.35
CA LEU A 182 6.76 8.06 -7.12
C LEU A 182 7.92 9.00 -6.81
N ASN A 183 8.59 9.46 -7.85
CA ASN A 183 9.40 10.66 -7.81
C ASN A 183 8.53 11.85 -8.24
N GLU A 184 8.09 12.64 -7.27
CA GLU A 184 7.18 13.78 -7.49
C GLU A 184 7.81 14.88 -8.35
N GLU A 185 9.10 15.19 -8.14
CA GLU A 185 9.83 16.24 -8.87
C GLU A 185 10.00 15.92 -10.35
N LYS A 186 10.44 14.68 -10.64
CA LYS A 186 10.64 14.20 -12.01
C LYS A 186 9.35 13.74 -12.66
N LYS A 187 8.26 13.62 -11.89
CA LYS A 187 6.99 13.01 -12.30
C LYS A 187 7.21 11.65 -12.97
N VAL A 188 7.90 10.76 -12.27
CA VAL A 188 8.17 9.40 -12.72
C VAL A 188 7.75 8.42 -11.64
N ALA A 189 6.98 7.40 -12.02
CA ALA A 189 6.57 6.32 -11.13
C ALA A 189 7.20 4.98 -11.56
N LEU A 190 7.79 4.27 -10.61
CA LEU A 190 8.16 2.85 -10.77
C LEU A 190 7.00 2.02 -10.25
N CYS A 191 6.29 1.33 -11.15
CA CYS A 191 5.13 0.52 -10.84
C CYS A 191 5.50 -0.96 -10.96
N CYS A 192 5.05 -1.74 -9.98
CA CYS A 192 5.11 -3.19 -10.04
C CYS A 192 3.73 -3.78 -9.83
N GLU A 193 3.30 -4.56 -10.79
CA GLU A 193 1.94 -5.05 -10.91
C GLU A 193 1.94 -6.55 -11.08
N THR A 194 1.16 -7.25 -10.27
CA THR A 194 0.82 -8.65 -10.52
C THR A 194 -0.55 -8.72 -11.14
N CYS A 195 -0.58 -8.95 -12.46
CA CYS A 195 -1.79 -9.05 -13.25
C CYS A 195 -2.30 -10.50 -13.23
N ILE A 196 -3.55 -10.69 -12.82
CA ILE A 196 -4.21 -12.00 -12.82
C ILE A 196 -5.15 -12.07 -14.03
N PHE A 197 -4.87 -12.99 -14.95
CA PHE A 197 -5.65 -13.19 -16.19
C PHE A 197 -6.72 -14.28 -16.01
N ASN A 198 -6.39 -15.34 -15.27
CA ASN A 198 -7.29 -16.42 -14.85
C ASN A 198 -6.77 -17.02 -13.53
N PHE A 199 -7.48 -18.00 -12.96
CA PHE A 199 -7.10 -18.63 -11.66
C PHE A 199 -5.67 -19.21 -11.61
N ASN A 200 -5.04 -19.49 -12.76
CA ASN A 200 -3.75 -20.17 -12.85
C ASN A 200 -2.63 -19.31 -13.46
N THR A 201 -2.96 -18.17 -14.06
CA THR A 201 -2.01 -17.38 -14.87
C THR A 201 -1.85 -16.00 -14.26
N THR A 202 -0.67 -15.76 -13.69
CA THR A 202 -0.26 -14.43 -13.21
C THR A 202 0.96 -13.95 -13.98
N MET A 203 0.94 -12.68 -14.38
CA MET A 203 2.09 -11.99 -14.97
C MET A 203 2.54 -10.93 -13.99
N LYS A 204 3.85 -10.75 -13.87
CA LYS A 204 4.43 -9.63 -13.11
C LYS A 204 5.02 -8.62 -14.07
N LYS A 205 4.48 -7.41 -14.03
CA LYS A 205 4.98 -6.27 -14.79
C LYS A 205 5.76 -5.36 -13.86
N LEU A 206 6.97 -5.01 -14.25
CA LEU A 206 7.70 -3.90 -13.66
C LEU A 206 7.87 -2.85 -14.73
N TYR A 207 7.34 -1.65 -14.51
CA TYR A 207 7.44 -0.59 -15.50
C TYR A 207 7.68 0.78 -14.90
N VAL A 208 8.31 1.64 -15.69
CA VAL A 208 8.49 3.05 -15.37
C VAL A 208 7.46 3.84 -16.17
N ALA A 209 6.62 4.63 -15.49
CA ALA A 209 5.67 5.54 -16.11
C ALA A 209 6.11 7.00 -15.89
N GLY A 210 6.01 7.81 -16.93
CA GLY A 210 6.23 9.26 -16.88
C GLY A 210 5.15 10.00 -17.67
N GLU A 211 5.40 11.29 -17.94
CA GLU A 211 4.47 12.12 -18.72
C GLU A 211 4.26 11.60 -20.16
N ASP A 212 5.28 10.98 -20.77
CA ASP A 212 5.23 10.39 -22.11
C ASP A 212 4.66 8.95 -22.12
N ASN A 213 3.89 8.56 -21.09
CA ASN A 213 3.36 7.20 -20.82
C ASN A 213 4.42 6.20 -20.29
N ILE A 214 4.21 4.90 -20.56
CA ILE A 214 5.07 3.82 -20.09
C ILE A 214 6.41 3.88 -20.84
N VAL A 215 7.47 4.22 -20.10
CA VAL A 215 8.83 4.46 -20.62
C VAL A 215 9.62 3.16 -20.77
N ASN A 216 9.48 2.23 -19.84
CA ASN A 216 10.17 0.93 -19.87
C ASN A 216 9.27 -0.12 -19.25
N LEU A 217 9.08 -1.26 -19.94
CA LEU A 217 8.35 -2.42 -19.43
C LEU A 217 9.29 -3.62 -19.36
N MET A 218 9.41 -4.21 -18.18
CA MET A 218 10.09 -5.47 -17.95
C MET A 218 9.04 -6.50 -17.55
N ASP A 219 8.73 -7.41 -18.46
CA ASP A 219 7.82 -8.53 -18.20
C ASP A 219 8.62 -9.65 -17.54
N TYR A 220 8.34 -9.89 -16.26
CA TYR A 220 8.69 -11.15 -15.63
C TYR A 220 7.59 -12.13 -16.04
N GLY A 221 7.97 -13.17 -16.79
CA GLY A 221 7.05 -14.13 -17.40
C GLY A 221 6.09 -14.81 -16.41
N GLU A 222 5.31 -15.77 -16.91
CA GLU A 222 4.29 -16.46 -16.10
C GLU A 222 4.87 -17.02 -14.80
N THR A 223 4.30 -16.58 -13.67
CA THR A 223 4.67 -17.11 -12.35
C THR A 223 3.49 -17.84 -11.73
N SER A 224 3.75 -18.98 -11.08
CA SER A 224 2.74 -19.73 -10.32
C SER A 224 2.53 -19.19 -8.90
N THR A 225 3.26 -18.14 -8.48
CA THR A 225 3.24 -17.65 -7.10
C THR A 225 3.18 -16.13 -7.00
N LEU A 226 2.38 -15.66 -6.04
CA LEU A 226 2.34 -14.28 -5.53
C LEU A 226 3.60 -13.99 -4.67
N GLY A 227 4.81 -14.27 -5.17
CA GLY A 227 6.06 -13.99 -4.44
C GLY A 227 6.23 -12.49 -4.18
N PRO A 228 6.87 -12.08 -3.06
CA PRO A 228 6.83 -10.71 -2.57
C PRO A 228 7.55 -9.74 -3.50
N ILE A 229 6.86 -8.65 -3.84
CA ILE A 229 7.48 -7.49 -4.47
C ILE A 229 7.69 -6.46 -3.36
N ILE A 230 8.94 -6.36 -2.88
CA ILE A 230 9.35 -5.32 -1.94
C ILE A 230 9.81 -4.13 -2.80
N LEU A 231 9.09 -3.01 -2.71
CA LEU A 231 9.50 -1.72 -3.27
C LEU A 231 9.83 -0.79 -2.10
N ASP A 232 10.88 -1.12 -1.35
CA ASP A 232 11.49 -0.19 -0.40
C ASP A 232 12.76 0.35 -1.09
N TYR A 233 12.59 1.29 -2.02
CA TYR A 233 13.73 1.89 -2.72
C TYR A 233 14.04 3.26 -2.14
N VAL A 234 15.17 3.36 -1.43
CA VAL A 234 15.83 4.63 -1.15
C VAL A 234 16.57 5.04 -2.43
N PRO A 235 16.22 6.16 -3.08
CA PRO A 235 16.81 6.51 -4.36
C PRO A 235 18.25 6.98 -4.18
N SER A 236 19.21 6.09 -4.42
CA SER A 236 20.48 6.50 -5.00
C SER A 236 20.54 5.98 -6.43
N LEU A 237 20.51 6.89 -7.41
CA LEU A 237 20.71 6.62 -8.83
C LEU A 237 22.19 6.27 -9.09
N VAL A 238 22.73 5.27 -8.39
CA VAL A 238 24.02 4.69 -8.75
C VAL A 238 23.77 3.82 -9.98
N GLN A 239 24.37 4.19 -11.11
CA GLN A 239 24.39 3.33 -12.29
C GLN A 239 25.00 1.99 -11.90
N ILE A 240 24.19 0.93 -11.88
CA ILE A 240 24.71 -0.43 -11.78
C ILE A 240 25.34 -0.75 -13.14
N SER A 241 26.67 -0.84 -13.18
CA SER A 241 27.39 -1.22 -14.39
C SER A 241 26.96 -2.62 -14.83
N ARG A 242 26.55 -2.78 -16.10
CA ARG A 242 26.26 -4.08 -16.71
C ARG A 242 27.49 -4.98 -16.60
N SER A 243 27.40 -6.08 -15.86
CA SER A 243 28.40 -7.14 -15.91
C SER A 243 28.30 -7.81 -17.28
N VAL A 244 29.31 -7.60 -18.13
CA VAL A 244 29.48 -8.35 -19.38
C VAL A 244 29.72 -9.81 -19.02
N ALA A 245 28.81 -10.69 -19.44
CA ALA A 245 29.03 -12.13 -19.36
C ALA A 245 30.26 -12.47 -20.21
N LYS A 246 31.37 -12.87 -19.56
CA LYS A 246 32.47 -13.52 -20.25
C LYS A 246 32.00 -14.92 -20.65
N GLY A 247 31.72 -15.10 -21.94
CA GLY A 247 31.52 -16.42 -22.53
C GLY A 247 32.76 -17.30 -22.34
N LYS A 248 32.52 -18.59 -22.06
CA LYS A 248 33.45 -19.67 -22.33
C LYS A 248 32.91 -20.45 -23.52
#